data_AF-A0A3D4QRC2-F1
#
_entry.id   AF-A0A3D4QRC2-F1
#
_cell.length_a   1.000
_cell.length_b   1.000
_cell.length_c   1.000
_cell.angle_alpha   90.00
_cell.angle_beta   90.00
_cell.angle_gamma   90.00
#
_symmetry.space_group_name_H-M   'P 1'
#
loop_
_entity.id
_entity.type
_entity.pdbx_description
1 polymer ?
#
loop_
_entity_poly.entity_id
_entity_poly.type
_entity_poly.pdbx_seq_one_letter_code
_entity_poly.pdbx_strand_id
1 'polypeptide(L)'
;QTLPWNHRGWHAGGDANNTHIGFEICEDGLTDASYFSAVYKEAVELCVHLCKLYGLSEKDIICHSEGYKQGIASNHADVMHWFPKHGKTMDTFRADVKKLLSEEEKSAEPAKKKYYRVQIGAYTVKANAEAQLAKAKKAGFTDAFIKYD
;
A
#
# COMPACT_ATOMS: atom_id res chain seq x y z
N GLN A 1 -0.04 17.67 5.73
CA GLN A 1 -0.12 17.33 7.16
C GLN A 1 -0.02 18.60 7.98
N THR A 2 -1.00 18.87 8.85
CA THR A 2 -1.07 20.09 9.70
C THR A 2 -0.76 19.82 11.17
N LEU A 3 -0.97 18.59 11.64
CA LEU A 3 -0.63 18.09 12.97
C LEU A 3 0.11 16.74 12.83
N PRO A 4 1.12 16.42 13.67
CA PRO A 4 1.74 15.11 13.65
C PRO A 4 0.73 13.98 13.90
N TRP A 5 0.86 12.86 13.20
CA TRP A 5 -0.09 11.73 13.27
C TRP A 5 -0.23 11.10 14.65
N ASN A 6 0.79 11.26 15.50
CA ASN A 6 0.82 10.77 16.88
C ASN A 6 0.30 11.80 17.91
N HIS A 7 -0.33 12.89 17.46
CA HIS A 7 -0.93 13.90 18.33
C HIS A 7 -2.46 13.85 18.23
N ARG A 8 -3.11 14.07 19.37
CA ARG A 8 -4.58 14.12 19.46
C ARG A 8 -5.12 15.38 18.80
N GLY A 9 -5.96 15.22 17.77
CA GLY A 9 -6.76 16.31 17.20
C GLY A 9 -8.16 16.41 17.83
N TRP A 10 -8.81 17.55 17.65
CA TRP A 10 -10.25 17.73 17.94
C TRP A 10 -11.01 17.76 16.60
N HIS A 11 -11.22 16.58 16.02
CA HIS A 11 -11.68 16.43 14.64
C HIS A 11 -13.08 15.82 14.55
N ALA A 12 -13.39 14.81 15.36
CA ALA A 12 -14.64 14.05 15.27
C ALA A 12 -15.71 14.46 16.30
N GLY A 13 -15.36 15.26 17.31
CA GLY A 13 -16.32 15.71 18.33
C GLY A 13 -16.86 14.61 19.27
N GLY A 14 -16.10 13.52 19.47
CA GLY A 14 -16.44 12.40 20.35
C GLY A 14 -15.23 11.52 20.68
N ASP A 15 -15.45 10.28 21.10
CA ASP A 15 -14.40 9.30 21.45
C ASP A 15 -13.39 9.07 20.30
N ALA A 16 -13.81 9.25 19.04
CA ALA A 16 -12.93 9.17 17.88
C ALA A 16 -11.77 10.19 17.92
N ASN A 17 -11.89 11.29 18.66
CA ASN A 17 -10.76 12.21 18.91
C ASN A 17 -9.59 11.52 19.62
N ASN A 18 -9.87 10.49 20.43
CA ASN A 18 -8.87 9.79 21.24
C ASN A 18 -8.32 8.52 20.56
N THR A 19 -9.00 8.02 19.54
CA THR A 19 -8.72 6.71 18.93
C THR A 19 -8.38 6.77 17.44
N HIS A 20 -8.71 7.85 16.73
CA HIS A 20 -8.54 7.96 15.29
C HIS A 20 -7.63 9.13 14.89
N ILE A 21 -6.95 8.96 13.75
CA ILE A 21 -6.32 10.05 13.00
C ILE A 21 -7.39 10.72 12.12
N GLY A 22 -7.56 12.03 12.26
CA GLY A 22 -8.45 12.82 11.41
C GLY A 22 -7.69 13.47 10.24
N PHE A 23 -8.33 13.52 9.07
CA PHE A 23 -7.88 14.31 7.92
C PHE A 23 -9.09 14.88 7.18
N GLU A 24 -8.87 15.96 6.44
CA GLU A 24 -9.90 16.67 5.68
C GLU A 24 -9.68 16.49 4.19
N ILE A 25 -10.76 16.35 3.43
CA ILE A 25 -10.75 16.46 1.98
C ILE A 25 -11.38 17.80 1.64
N CYS A 26 -10.61 18.72 1.05
CA CYS A 26 -11.14 20.01 0.65
C CYS A 26 -12.22 19.83 -0.42
N GLU A 27 -13.35 20.48 -0.23
CA GLU A 27 -14.49 20.42 -1.15
C GLU A 27 -14.47 21.61 -2.12
N ASP A 28 -14.92 21.37 -3.35
CA ASP A 28 -15.27 22.42 -4.31
C ASP A 28 -16.74 22.87 -4.09
N GLY A 29 -17.41 23.29 -5.17
CA GLY A 29 -18.86 23.46 -5.21
C GLY A 29 -19.66 22.13 -5.30
N LEU A 30 -19.05 20.99 -4.96
CA LEU A 30 -19.61 19.63 -4.98
C LEU A 30 -19.95 19.08 -6.37
N THR A 31 -19.41 19.67 -7.44
CA THR A 31 -19.85 19.36 -8.81
C THR A 31 -18.71 19.11 -9.80
N ASP A 32 -17.50 19.59 -9.52
CA ASP A 32 -16.35 19.36 -10.37
C ASP A 32 -15.83 17.93 -10.22
N ALA A 33 -16.15 17.10 -11.21
CA ALA A 33 -15.74 15.70 -11.25
C ALA A 33 -14.22 15.52 -11.38
N SER A 34 -13.51 16.46 -12.01
CA SER A 34 -12.06 16.40 -12.18
C SER A 34 -11.35 16.75 -10.88
N TYR A 35 -11.83 17.79 -10.19
CA TYR A 35 -11.35 18.13 -8.85
C TYR A 35 -11.62 16.99 -7.86
N PHE A 36 -12.85 16.47 -7.82
CA PHE A 36 -13.21 15.33 -6.98
C PHE A 36 -12.30 14.13 -7.23
N SER A 37 -12.08 13.76 -8.49
CA SER A 37 -11.23 12.62 -8.85
C SER A 37 -9.79 12.80 -8.37
N ALA A 38 -9.25 14.02 -8.45
CA ALA A 38 -7.92 14.33 -7.96
C ALA A 38 -7.83 14.20 -6.43
N VAL A 39 -8.70 14.87 -5.67
CA VAL A 39 -8.64 14.83 -4.20
C VAL A 39 -9.05 13.47 -3.61
N TYR A 40 -9.97 12.75 -4.27
CA TYR A 40 -10.32 11.37 -3.91
C TYR A 40 -9.12 10.45 -4.03
N LYS A 41 -8.33 10.58 -5.12
CA LYS A 41 -7.11 9.80 -5.31
C LYS A 41 -6.10 10.08 -4.20
N GLU A 42 -5.84 11.35 -3.89
CA GLU A 42 -4.93 11.75 -2.80
C GLU A 42 -5.41 11.22 -1.44
N ALA A 43 -6.71 11.23 -1.18
CA ALA A 43 -7.28 10.66 0.05
C ALA A 43 -7.07 9.14 0.13
N VAL A 44 -7.25 8.41 -0.96
CA VAL A 44 -6.95 6.96 -1.02
C VAL A 44 -5.46 6.71 -0.76
N GLU A 45 -4.57 7.44 -1.43
CA GLU A 45 -3.11 7.30 -1.24
C GLU A 45 -2.66 7.63 0.19
N LEU A 46 -3.24 8.67 0.80
CA LEU A 46 -2.99 9.00 2.20
C LEU A 46 -3.44 7.88 3.14
N CYS A 47 -4.64 7.32 2.94
CA CYS A 47 -5.11 6.19 3.72
C CYS A 47 -4.20 4.97 3.58
N VAL A 48 -3.74 4.63 2.36
CA VAL A 48 -2.77 3.55 2.14
C VAL A 48 -1.47 3.81 2.91
N HIS A 49 -0.94 5.03 2.83
CA HIS A 49 0.27 5.41 3.56
C HIS A 49 0.10 5.23 5.08
N LEU A 50 -1.00 5.70 5.66
CA LEU A 50 -1.29 5.57 7.09
C LEU A 50 -1.52 4.11 7.51
N CYS A 51 -2.21 3.32 6.68
CA CYS A 51 -2.38 1.90 6.92
C CYS A 51 -1.02 1.19 7.03
N LYS A 52 -0.09 1.47 6.12
CA LYS A 52 1.27 0.90 6.18
C LYS A 52 2.07 1.37 7.37
N LEU A 53 2.01 2.67 7.68
CA LEU A 53 2.77 3.27 8.77
C LEU A 53 2.37 2.70 10.14
N TYR A 54 1.09 2.37 10.32
CA TYR A 54 0.52 1.95 11.60
C TYR A 54 0.04 0.50 11.65
N GLY A 55 0.22 -0.27 10.56
CA GLY A 55 -0.25 -1.66 10.49
C GLY A 55 -1.78 -1.78 10.51
N LEU A 56 -2.49 -0.81 9.94
CA LEU A 56 -3.95 -0.79 9.79
C LEU A 56 -4.37 -1.36 8.43
N SER A 57 -5.67 -1.54 8.25
CA SER A 57 -6.31 -2.03 7.03
C SER A 57 -7.40 -1.09 6.52
N GLU A 58 -7.97 -1.38 5.35
CA GLU A 58 -9.11 -0.62 4.82
C GLU A 58 -10.32 -0.64 5.76
N LYS A 59 -10.42 -1.63 6.65
CA LYS A 59 -11.55 -1.81 7.57
C LYS A 59 -11.51 -0.82 8.74
N ASP A 60 -10.36 -0.23 9.00
CA ASP A 60 -10.14 0.73 10.08
C ASP A 60 -10.50 2.17 9.64
N ILE A 61 -10.98 2.34 8.41
CA ILE A 61 -11.32 3.64 7.81
C ILE A 61 -12.83 3.85 7.87
N ILE A 62 -13.23 4.93 8.55
CA ILE A 62 -14.62 5.37 8.69
C ILE A 62 -14.74 6.85 8.29
N CYS A 63 -15.91 7.25 7.77
CA CYS A 63 -16.25 8.68 7.68
C CYS A 63 -16.93 9.18 8.96
N HIS A 64 -17.09 10.50 9.10
CA HIS A 64 -17.72 11.11 10.28
C HIS A 64 -19.16 10.62 10.47
N SER A 65 -19.92 10.47 9.39
CA SER A 65 -21.28 9.90 9.44
C SER A 65 -21.33 8.46 9.97
N GLU A 66 -20.34 7.61 9.61
CA GLU A 66 -20.22 6.26 10.17
C GLU A 66 -19.81 6.31 11.65
N GLY A 67 -18.88 7.21 12.02
CA GLY A 67 -18.50 7.46 13.42
C GLY A 67 -19.68 7.91 14.29
N TYR A 68 -20.57 8.76 13.77
CA TYR A 68 -21.79 9.16 14.47
C TYR A 68 -22.72 7.97 14.71
N LYS A 69 -22.94 7.13 13.69
CA LYS A 69 -23.76 5.90 13.82
C LYS A 69 -23.20 4.92 14.83
N GLN A 70 -21.87 4.89 15.00
CA GLN A 70 -21.19 4.10 16.02
C GLN A 70 -21.18 4.76 17.41
N GLY A 71 -21.66 5.99 17.55
CA GLY A 71 -21.70 6.72 18.82
C GLY A 71 -20.36 7.33 19.26
N ILE A 72 -19.37 7.39 18.37
CA ILE A 72 -18.00 7.86 18.68
C ILE A 72 -17.66 9.22 18.07
N ALA A 73 -18.54 9.80 17.26
CA ALA A 73 -18.37 11.12 16.64
C ALA A 73 -19.65 11.97 16.75
N SER A 74 -19.54 13.28 16.54
CA SER A 74 -20.67 14.21 16.46
C SER A 74 -21.54 13.97 15.22
N ASN A 75 -22.75 14.53 15.19
CA ASN A 75 -23.73 14.32 14.11
C ASN A 75 -23.39 15.11 12.81
N HIS A 76 -22.17 15.00 12.31
CA HIS A 76 -21.82 15.48 10.99
C HIS A 76 -22.05 14.38 9.94
N ALA A 77 -22.35 14.81 8.72
CA ALA A 77 -22.77 13.92 7.63
C ALA A 77 -21.66 13.68 6.59
N ASP A 78 -20.53 14.36 6.69
CA ASP A 78 -19.42 14.16 5.77
C ASP A 78 -18.87 12.72 5.84
N VAL A 79 -18.42 12.17 4.73
CA VAL A 79 -18.38 12.74 3.36
C VAL A 79 -19.65 12.43 2.53
N MET A 80 -20.73 11.99 3.19
CA MET A 80 -21.88 11.38 2.51
C MET A 80 -22.78 12.39 1.78
N HIS A 81 -22.60 13.70 1.98
CA HIS A 81 -23.24 14.73 1.16
C HIS A 81 -22.55 14.93 -0.20
N TRP A 82 -21.28 14.54 -0.32
CA TRP A 82 -20.46 14.79 -1.51
C TRP A 82 -20.17 13.51 -2.33
N PHE A 83 -19.67 12.45 -1.69
CA PHE A 83 -19.27 11.21 -2.38
C PHE A 83 -20.36 10.62 -3.30
N PRO A 84 -21.63 10.51 -2.86
CA PRO A 84 -22.69 9.97 -3.71
C PRO A 84 -22.96 10.79 -4.98
N LYS A 85 -22.68 12.10 -4.98
CA LYS A 85 -22.81 12.96 -6.18
C LYS A 85 -21.84 12.57 -7.29
N HIS A 86 -20.72 11.94 -6.93
CA HIS A 86 -19.71 11.42 -7.85
C HIS A 86 -19.74 9.88 -7.96
N GLY A 87 -20.84 9.25 -7.54
CA GLY A 87 -21.01 7.79 -7.65
C GLY A 87 -20.09 6.98 -6.72
N LYS A 88 -19.58 7.59 -5.65
CA LYS A 88 -18.74 6.94 -4.64
C LYS A 88 -19.50 6.74 -3.33
N THR A 89 -19.05 5.75 -2.57
CA THR A 89 -19.45 5.44 -1.19
C THR A 89 -18.21 5.13 -0.36
N MET A 90 -18.36 5.07 0.97
CA MET A 90 -17.27 4.60 1.83
C MET A 90 -16.84 3.16 1.53
N ASP A 91 -17.75 2.29 1.07
CA ASP A 91 -17.39 0.94 0.65
C ASP A 91 -16.52 0.96 -0.61
N THR A 92 -16.85 1.81 -1.59
CA THR A 92 -15.98 1.97 -2.77
C THR A 92 -14.63 2.59 -2.39
N PHE A 93 -14.60 3.50 -1.43
CA PHE A 93 -13.37 4.11 -0.93
C PHE A 93 -12.47 3.07 -0.26
N ARG A 94 -13.02 2.27 0.66
CA ARG A 94 -12.30 1.15 1.30
C ARG A 94 -11.83 0.11 0.28
N ALA A 95 -12.64 -0.18 -0.73
CA ALA A 95 -12.25 -1.10 -1.81
C ALA A 95 -11.07 -0.55 -2.64
N ASP A 96 -11.07 0.76 -2.95
CA ASP A 96 -9.98 1.43 -3.66
C ASP A 96 -8.69 1.45 -2.81
N VAL A 97 -8.78 1.73 -1.51
CA VAL A 97 -7.65 1.63 -0.55
C VAL A 97 -7.09 0.21 -0.49
N LYS A 98 -7.97 -0.80 -0.34
CA LYS A 98 -7.58 -2.21 -0.31
C LYS A 98 -6.87 -2.63 -1.58
N LYS A 99 -7.39 -2.21 -2.74
CA LYS A 99 -6.80 -2.51 -4.04
C LYS A 99 -5.38 -1.95 -4.10
N LEU A 100 -5.19 -0.68 -3.76
CA LEU A 100 -3.88 -0.03 -3.82
C LEU A 100 -2.89 -0.62 -2.79
N LEU A 101 -3.34 -0.95 -1.57
CA LEU A 101 -2.53 -1.71 -0.60
C LEU A 101 -1.99 -3.00 -1.23
N SER A 102 -2.85 -3.78 -1.88
CA SER A 102 -2.46 -5.06 -2.51
C SER A 102 -1.57 -4.90 -3.74
N GLU A 103 -1.74 -3.83 -4.52
CA GLU A 103 -0.90 -3.52 -5.69
C GLU A 103 0.50 -3.12 -5.24
N GLU A 104 0.60 -2.28 -4.20
CA GLU A 104 1.88 -1.87 -3.68
C GLU A 104 2.61 -3.03 -2.96
N GLU A 105 1.90 -3.93 -2.27
CA GLU A 105 2.49 -5.17 -1.74
C GLU A 105 3.08 -6.06 -2.84
N LYS A 106 2.37 -6.21 -3.97
CA LYS A 106 2.89 -6.93 -5.15
C LYS A 106 4.09 -6.23 -5.78
N SER A 107 4.16 -4.90 -5.71
CA SER A 107 5.31 -4.13 -6.19
C SER A 107 6.49 -4.14 -5.19
N ALA A 108 6.21 -4.40 -3.92
CA ALA A 108 7.19 -4.54 -2.85
C ALA A 108 7.77 -5.96 -2.72
N GLU A 109 7.23 -6.95 -3.45
CA GLU A 109 8.00 -8.17 -3.74
C GLU A 109 9.32 -7.73 -4.36
N PRO A 110 10.48 -8.18 -3.83
CA PRO A 110 11.77 -7.77 -4.36
C PRO A 110 11.77 -8.10 -5.84
N ALA A 111 11.84 -7.06 -6.69
CA ALA A 111 11.85 -7.18 -8.14
C ALA A 111 12.67 -8.42 -8.50
N LYS A 112 12.02 -9.44 -9.09
CA LYS A 112 12.65 -10.76 -9.33
C LYS A 112 14.07 -10.53 -9.80
N LYS A 113 15.05 -10.83 -8.95
CA LYS A 113 16.46 -10.54 -9.25
C LYS A 113 16.78 -11.21 -10.57
N LYS A 114 17.11 -10.40 -11.59
CA LYS A 114 17.43 -10.91 -12.92
C LYS A 114 18.86 -11.45 -12.88
N TYR A 115 18.99 -12.76 -12.72
CA TYR A 115 20.29 -13.43 -12.77
C TYR A 115 20.66 -13.73 -14.21
N TYR A 116 21.77 -13.14 -14.67
CA TYR A 116 22.45 -13.57 -15.88
C TYR A 116 23.44 -14.67 -15.51
N ARG A 117 23.39 -15.81 -16.20
CA ARG A 117 24.28 -16.96 -15.96
C ARG A 117 25.23 -17.11 -17.14
N VAL A 118 26.51 -17.29 -16.85
CA VAL A 118 27.53 -17.59 -17.85
C VAL A 118 27.90 -19.06 -17.72
N GLN A 119 27.69 -19.84 -18.77
CA GLN A 119 28.09 -21.24 -18.82
C GLN A 119 29.56 -21.33 -19.24
N ILE A 120 30.41 -21.85 -18.36
CA ILE A 120 31.86 -21.97 -18.58
C ILE A 120 32.29 -23.36 -19.07
N GLY A 121 31.32 -24.25 -19.37
CA GLY A 121 31.55 -25.58 -19.94
C GLY A 121 30.28 -26.44 -20.00
N ALA A 122 30.28 -27.46 -20.86
CA ALA A 122 29.25 -28.49 -20.96
C ALA A 122 29.93 -29.85 -21.18
N TYR A 123 29.57 -30.86 -20.39
CA TYR A 123 30.30 -32.13 -20.34
C TYR A 123 29.33 -33.29 -20.26
N THR A 124 29.57 -34.34 -21.05
CA THR A 124 28.84 -35.61 -20.98
C THR A 124 29.33 -36.53 -19.85
N VAL A 125 30.52 -36.26 -19.31
CA VAL A 125 31.16 -37.02 -18.23
C VAL A 125 31.20 -36.16 -16.96
N LYS A 126 30.58 -36.65 -15.87
CA LYS A 126 30.46 -35.93 -14.59
C LYS A 126 31.82 -35.46 -14.03
N ALA A 127 32.84 -36.31 -14.08
CA ALA A 127 34.18 -35.97 -13.57
C ALA A 127 34.78 -34.72 -14.24
N ASN A 128 34.48 -34.49 -15.52
CA ASN A 128 34.97 -33.30 -16.23
C ASN A 128 34.25 -32.02 -15.78
N ALA A 129 32.94 -32.12 -15.48
CA ALA A 129 32.19 -31.00 -14.91
C ALA A 129 32.68 -30.65 -13.49
N GLU A 130 32.98 -31.66 -12.67
CA GLU A 130 33.54 -31.48 -11.31
C GLU A 130 34.93 -30.84 -11.35
N ALA A 131 35.79 -31.28 -12.27
CA ALA A 131 37.11 -30.67 -12.47
C ALA A 131 37.00 -29.18 -12.87
N GLN A 132 36.08 -28.84 -13.78
CA GLN A 132 35.83 -27.45 -14.16
C GLN A 132 35.28 -26.62 -12.99
N LEU A 133 34.36 -27.19 -12.20
CA LEU A 133 33.82 -26.54 -11.00
C LEU A 133 34.91 -26.24 -9.97
N ALA A 134 35.81 -27.20 -9.71
CA ALA A 134 36.93 -27.02 -8.79
C ALA A 134 37.88 -25.92 -9.27
N LYS A 135 38.16 -25.87 -10.58
CA LYS A 135 38.95 -24.81 -11.20
C LYS A 135 38.30 -23.44 -11.05
N ALA A 136 36.98 -23.34 -11.28
CA ALA A 136 36.22 -22.10 -11.11
C ALA A 136 36.25 -21.60 -9.65
N LYS A 137 36.01 -22.49 -8.68
CA LYS A 137 36.09 -22.14 -7.26
C LYS A 137 37.49 -21.68 -6.84
N LYS A 138 38.54 -22.35 -7.32
CA LYS A 138 39.94 -21.94 -7.08
C LYS A 138 40.28 -20.58 -7.72
N ALA A 139 39.62 -20.23 -8.81
CA ALA A 139 39.74 -18.93 -9.48
C ALA A 139 38.90 -17.82 -8.82
N GLY A 140 38.18 -18.10 -7.72
CA GLY A 140 37.42 -17.12 -6.96
C GLY A 140 35.90 -17.14 -7.19
N PHE A 141 35.38 -18.00 -8.06
CA PHE A 141 33.93 -18.18 -8.25
C PHE A 141 33.38 -19.14 -7.20
N THR A 142 33.33 -18.70 -5.94
CA THR A 142 33.03 -19.56 -4.77
C THR A 142 31.62 -20.14 -4.79
N ASP A 143 30.68 -19.44 -5.42
CA ASP A 143 29.26 -19.81 -5.57
C ASP A 143 28.97 -20.58 -6.86
N ALA A 144 30.00 -20.91 -7.66
CA ALA A 144 29.82 -21.73 -8.85
C ALA A 144 29.18 -23.10 -8.48
N PHE A 145 28.33 -23.59 -9.38
CA PHE A 145 27.62 -24.87 -9.24
C PHE A 145 27.43 -25.55 -10.59
N ILE A 146 27.22 -26.87 -10.56
CA ILE A 146 26.84 -27.65 -11.74
C ILE A 146 25.32 -27.66 -11.84
N LYS A 147 24.79 -27.34 -13.02
CA LYS A 147 23.40 -27.56 -13.39
C LYS A 147 23.35 -28.74 -14.37
N TYR A 148 22.48 -29.70 -14.12
CA TYR A 148 22.15 -30.76 -15.07
C TYR A 148 20.73 -30.52 -15.60
N ASP A 149 20.44 -31.03 -16.80
CA ASP A 149 19.10 -31.04 -17.39
C ASP A 149 18.35 -32.34 -17.04
#